data_AF-A0A438JH86-F1
#
_entry.id   AF-A0A438JH86-F1
#
_cell.length_a   1.000
_cell.length_b   1.000
_cell.length_c   1.000
_cell.angle_alpha   90.00
_cell.angle_beta   90.00
_cell.angle_gamma   90.00
#
_symmetry.space_group_name_H-M   'P 1'
#
loop_
_entity.id
_entity.type
_entity.pdbx_description
1 polymer ?
#
loop_
_entity_poly.entity_id
_entity_poly.type
_entity_poly.pdbx_seq_one_letter_code
_entity_poly.pdbx_strand_id
1 'polypeptide(L)'
;MALETWLIKVKTAISHSFDAVRTTTPTTKLMVKKSSVGVLAFEIAGLMSKLLHLWQSLSDKSIIRVRNDSISLEGVRKIVSNDEAFLLGLACAEMVENLRHVAKFVSRISKRCEDLNLRSFERLFDEFANSGYDPHGWVLGWKEVEGKNKKMDRYVTTTANLYREMDELSIMENGLRKLLQSTDHDASIKEQKVIDLEQKIFWQRQEVKYLKDRSLWNRSFDTVTSMLARSIFTVLARIKLVFGIGHGYPASLPRSLSASATVHPSENPSSCNFVSGPLKSPRLEEKKDHHAHYFLRPEFQAPKATSNHLRRHCSSLTLCQLDHSDRKDDKISSIGGGGCAGRCVWHAAG
;
A
#
# COMPACT_ATOMS: atom_id res chain seq x y z
N MET A 1 -40.56 -3.65 -54.73
CA MET A 1 -41.04 -2.24 -54.69
C MET A 1 -41.64 -1.81 -53.34
N ALA A 2 -42.16 -2.70 -52.48
CA ALA A 2 -42.81 -2.30 -51.21
C ALA A 2 -41.86 -2.16 -49.98
N LEU A 3 -40.64 -2.69 -50.06
CA LEU A 3 -39.67 -2.70 -48.93
C LEU A 3 -38.87 -1.39 -48.83
N GLU A 4 -38.61 -0.75 -49.98
CA GLU A 4 -38.00 0.59 -50.10
C GLU A 4 -38.88 1.67 -49.46
N THR A 5 -40.21 1.55 -49.59
CA THR A 5 -41.18 2.50 -49.04
C THR A 5 -41.26 2.47 -47.51
N TRP A 6 -40.92 1.33 -46.90
CA TRP A 6 -40.94 1.17 -45.44
C TRP A 6 -39.67 1.76 -44.80
N LEU A 7 -38.50 1.55 -45.41
CA LEU A 7 -37.23 2.11 -44.95
C LEU A 7 -37.19 3.65 -45.02
N ILE A 8 -37.80 4.24 -46.05
CA ILE A 8 -37.91 5.70 -46.16
C ILE A 8 -38.81 6.25 -45.05
N LYS A 9 -39.95 5.60 -44.75
CA LYS A 9 -40.87 6.02 -43.69
C LYS A 9 -40.24 5.99 -42.29
N VAL A 10 -39.47 4.95 -41.96
CA VAL A 10 -38.75 4.87 -40.67
C VAL A 10 -37.68 5.96 -40.57
N LYS A 11 -36.99 6.27 -41.69
CA LYS A 11 -35.96 7.32 -41.73
C LYS A 11 -36.52 8.73 -41.52
N THR A 12 -37.69 9.05 -42.07
CA THR A 12 -38.36 10.35 -41.82
C THR A 12 -38.95 10.45 -40.41
N ALA A 13 -39.49 9.38 -39.85
CA ALA A 13 -40.07 9.42 -38.49
C ALA A 13 -39.02 9.69 -37.39
N ILE A 14 -37.79 9.23 -37.59
CA ILE A 14 -36.67 9.50 -36.66
C ILE A 14 -36.13 10.93 -36.82
N SER A 15 -36.23 11.52 -38.02
CA SER A 15 -35.72 12.88 -38.28
C SER A 15 -36.61 13.98 -37.71
N HIS A 16 -37.92 13.76 -37.59
CA HIS A 16 -38.86 14.79 -37.10
C HIS A 16 -39.11 14.76 -35.58
N SER A 17 -38.68 13.71 -34.86
CA SER A 17 -38.81 13.65 -33.40
C SER A 17 -37.68 14.38 -32.65
N PHE A 18 -36.61 14.77 -33.35
CA PHE A 18 -35.41 15.34 -32.74
C PHE A 18 -35.42 16.88 -32.64
N ASP A 19 -36.31 17.57 -33.37
CA ASP A 19 -36.35 19.04 -33.42
C ASP A 19 -37.43 19.70 -32.55
N ALA A 20 -38.21 18.93 -31.77
CA ALA A 20 -39.36 19.47 -31.02
C ALA A 20 -39.13 19.65 -29.50
N VAL A 21 -37.90 19.52 -28.98
CA VAL A 21 -37.64 19.76 -27.54
C VAL A 21 -36.41 20.64 -27.35
N ARG A 22 -36.58 21.95 -27.53
CA ARG A 22 -35.60 22.96 -27.12
C ARG A 22 -36.25 24.26 -26.65
N THR A 23 -36.92 24.20 -25.51
CA THR A 23 -37.20 25.38 -24.66
C THR A 23 -37.19 24.99 -23.19
N THR A 24 -36.02 24.64 -22.66
CA THR A 24 -35.60 24.96 -21.29
C THR A 24 -34.08 25.02 -21.27
N THR A 25 -33.56 26.05 -20.62
CA THR A 25 -32.14 26.43 -20.47
C THR A 25 -31.21 25.24 -20.18
N PRO A 26 -30.14 25.01 -20.96
CA PRO A 26 -29.14 24.02 -20.62
C PRO A 26 -28.18 24.63 -19.60
N THR A 27 -28.35 24.29 -18.33
CA THR A 27 -27.27 24.43 -17.35
C THR A 27 -26.16 23.48 -17.80
N THR A 28 -25.17 24.04 -18.49
CA THR A 28 -23.90 23.36 -18.78
C THR A 28 -23.27 22.97 -17.45
N LYS A 29 -23.54 21.76 -16.98
CA LYS A 29 -22.61 21.04 -16.11
C LYS A 29 -21.35 20.87 -16.95
N LEU A 30 -20.43 21.85 -16.85
CA LEU A 30 -19.02 21.62 -17.09
C LEU A 30 -18.67 20.41 -16.23
N MET A 31 -18.65 19.22 -16.82
CA MET A 31 -18.06 18.04 -16.21
C MET A 31 -16.57 18.37 -16.12
N VAL A 32 -16.19 19.04 -15.03
CA VAL A 32 -14.81 19.16 -14.61
C VAL A 32 -14.31 17.72 -14.53
N LYS A 33 -13.53 17.30 -15.54
CA LYS A 33 -12.93 15.98 -15.56
C LYS A 33 -12.01 15.92 -14.34
N LYS A 34 -12.49 15.28 -13.28
CA LYS A 34 -11.70 15.06 -12.07
C LYS A 34 -10.43 14.34 -12.50
N SER A 35 -9.27 14.95 -12.26
CA SER A 35 -7.99 14.41 -12.75
C SER A 35 -7.74 13.06 -12.08
N SER A 36 -7.73 12.00 -12.89
CA SER A 36 -7.39 10.66 -12.42
C SER A 36 -5.87 10.49 -12.29
N VAL A 37 -5.47 9.48 -11.52
CA VAL A 37 -4.07 9.14 -11.26
C VAL A 37 -3.36 8.68 -12.53
N GLY A 38 -4.03 7.93 -13.41
CA GLY A 38 -3.48 7.45 -14.68
C GLY A 38 -2.25 6.55 -14.49
N VAL A 39 -1.18 6.81 -15.25
CA VAL A 39 0.06 6.00 -15.24
C VAL A 39 0.71 5.91 -13.85
N LEU A 40 0.53 6.93 -12.98
CA LEU A 40 1.04 6.90 -11.60
C LEU A 40 0.41 5.79 -10.75
N ALA A 41 -0.65 5.13 -11.23
CA ALA A 41 -1.31 4.03 -10.56
C ALA A 41 -0.34 2.90 -10.20
N PHE A 42 0.63 2.60 -11.08
CA PHE A 42 1.59 1.52 -10.85
C PHE A 42 2.56 1.84 -9.72
N GLU A 43 3.09 3.06 -9.67
CA GLU A 43 3.95 3.52 -8.56
C GLU A 43 3.18 3.53 -7.24
N ILE A 44 1.94 4.04 -7.27
CA ILE A 44 1.06 4.07 -6.10
C ILE A 44 0.73 2.66 -5.61
N ALA A 45 0.50 1.70 -6.50
CA ALA A 45 0.32 0.30 -6.12
C ALA A 45 1.56 -0.24 -5.38
N GLY A 46 2.76 0.08 -5.86
CA GLY A 46 4.01 -0.23 -5.16
C GLY A 46 4.09 0.39 -3.76
N LEU A 47 3.64 1.62 -3.59
CA LEU A 47 3.59 2.29 -2.28
C LEU A 47 2.54 1.68 -1.34
N MET A 48 1.38 1.30 -1.87
CA MET A 48 0.36 0.56 -1.11
C MET A 48 0.91 -0.78 -0.62
N SER A 49 1.58 -1.54 -1.49
CA SER A 49 2.27 -2.77 -1.10
C SER A 49 3.31 -2.53 -0.01
N LYS A 50 4.17 -1.50 -0.16
CA LYS A 50 5.16 -1.13 0.87
C LYS A 50 4.52 -0.80 2.21
N LEU A 51 3.39 -0.07 2.23
CA LEU A 51 2.65 0.23 3.46
C LEU A 51 2.04 -1.03 4.08
N LEU A 52 1.48 -1.94 3.27
CA LEU A 52 0.94 -3.21 3.75
C LEU A 52 2.04 -4.05 4.41
N HIS A 53 3.21 -4.18 3.78
CA HIS A 53 4.35 -4.89 4.36
C HIS A 53 4.86 -4.23 5.64
N LEU A 54 4.98 -2.90 5.66
CA LEU A 54 5.41 -2.16 6.84
C LEU A 54 4.42 -2.32 8.00
N TRP A 55 3.13 -2.34 7.72
CA TRP A 55 2.12 -2.64 8.75
C TRP A 55 2.28 -4.04 9.33
N GLN A 56 2.51 -5.05 8.48
CA GLN A 56 2.72 -6.43 8.93
C GLN A 56 4.03 -6.60 9.74
N SER A 57 5.09 -5.89 9.38
CA SER A 57 6.36 -5.88 10.12
C SER A 57 6.30 -5.14 11.46
N LEU A 58 5.17 -4.48 11.75
CA LEU A 58 4.88 -3.84 13.04
C LEU A 58 3.83 -4.61 13.86
N SER A 59 3.45 -5.80 13.40
CA SER A 59 2.59 -6.72 14.16
C SER A 59 3.31 -7.21 15.43
N ASP A 60 2.56 -7.45 16.51
CA ASP A 60 3.15 -7.93 17.77
C ASP A 60 4.03 -9.17 17.55
N LYS A 61 3.57 -10.12 16.73
CA LYS A 61 4.33 -11.31 16.35
C LYS A 61 5.67 -10.97 15.68
N SER A 62 5.67 -10.04 14.73
CA SER A 62 6.90 -9.64 14.03
C SER A 62 7.89 -8.93 14.96
N ILE A 63 7.40 -8.08 15.85
CA ILE A 63 8.25 -7.37 16.82
C ILE A 63 8.86 -8.33 17.83
N ILE A 64 8.08 -9.29 18.33
CA ILE A 64 8.59 -10.35 19.21
C ILE A 64 9.69 -11.15 18.51
N ARG A 65 9.50 -11.50 17.23
CA ARG A 65 10.53 -12.20 16.44
C ARG A 65 11.78 -11.35 16.24
N VAL A 66 11.66 -10.05 15.98
CA VAL A 66 12.83 -9.16 15.86
C VAL A 66 13.62 -9.12 17.17
N ARG A 67 12.93 -9.03 18.31
CA ARG A 67 13.58 -9.05 19.64
C ARG A 67 14.26 -10.39 19.93
N ASN A 68 13.54 -11.49 19.72
CA ASN A 68 13.97 -12.82 20.16
C ASN A 68 14.85 -13.57 19.17
N ASP A 69 14.77 -13.26 17.87
CA ASP A 69 15.46 -14.00 16.82
C ASP A 69 16.53 -13.16 16.12
N SER A 70 16.53 -11.83 16.29
CA SER A 70 17.52 -10.94 15.65
C SER A 70 18.38 -10.18 16.67
N ILE A 71 17.74 -9.49 17.62
CA ILE A 71 18.44 -8.64 18.60
C ILE A 71 19.13 -9.47 19.70
N SER A 72 18.58 -10.62 20.04
CA SER A 72 19.18 -11.58 20.99
C SER A 72 20.35 -12.37 20.41
N LEU A 73 20.57 -12.34 19.08
CA LEU A 73 21.62 -13.13 18.44
C LEU A 73 22.99 -12.64 18.91
N GLU A 74 23.79 -13.59 19.38
CA GLU A 74 25.13 -13.34 19.89
C GLU A 74 26.03 -12.62 18.87
N GLY A 75 25.91 -12.98 17.59
CA GLY A 75 26.64 -12.30 16.51
C GLY A 75 26.25 -10.83 16.34
N VAL A 76 24.97 -10.49 16.47
CA VAL A 76 24.50 -9.10 16.38
C VAL A 76 24.97 -8.30 17.60
N ARG A 77 24.89 -8.90 18.79
CA ARG A 77 25.34 -8.28 20.04
C ARG A 77 26.85 -7.97 20.04
N LYS A 78 27.66 -8.91 19.55
CA LYS A 78 29.12 -8.76 19.45
C LYS A 78 29.57 -7.79 18.35
N ILE A 79 28.92 -7.80 17.19
CA ILE A 79 29.39 -7.02 16.02
C ILE A 79 28.82 -5.60 16.01
N VAL A 80 27.57 -5.41 16.47
CA VAL A 80 26.87 -4.13 16.35
C VAL A 80 26.82 -3.41 17.69
N SER A 81 26.22 -4.00 18.72
CA SER A 81 26.14 -3.44 20.08
C SER A 81 25.52 -4.44 21.06
N ASN A 82 26.01 -4.48 22.30
CA ASN A 82 25.40 -5.25 23.38
C ASN A 82 24.17 -4.55 24.01
N ASP A 83 23.94 -3.27 23.69
CA ASP A 83 22.79 -2.51 24.17
C ASP A 83 21.54 -2.81 23.32
N GLU A 84 20.57 -3.50 23.94
CA GLU A 84 19.29 -3.82 23.31
C GLU A 84 18.49 -2.57 22.92
N ALA A 85 18.56 -1.50 23.72
CA ALA A 85 17.85 -0.26 23.40
C ALA A 85 18.44 0.40 22.15
N PHE A 86 19.76 0.37 21.98
CA PHE A 86 20.43 0.82 20.76
C PHE A 86 20.03 -0.02 19.54
N LEU A 87 20.02 -1.35 19.66
CA LEU A 87 19.60 -2.24 18.56
C LEU A 87 18.13 -2.05 18.16
N LEU A 88 17.24 -1.84 19.14
CA LEU A 88 15.85 -1.47 18.90
C LEU A 88 15.73 -0.09 18.26
N GLY A 89 16.58 0.86 18.66
CA GLY A 89 16.70 2.18 18.04
C GLY A 89 17.07 2.09 16.56
N LEU A 90 18.01 1.23 16.19
CA LEU A 90 18.37 0.96 14.79
C LEU A 90 17.19 0.37 14.00
N ALA A 91 16.50 -0.62 14.56
CA ALA A 91 15.31 -1.19 13.93
C ALA A 91 14.21 -0.13 13.74
N CYS A 92 13.99 0.72 14.74
CA CYS A 92 13.04 1.81 14.66
C CYS A 92 13.41 2.81 13.55
N ALA A 93 14.68 3.23 13.49
CA ALA A 93 15.17 4.14 12.48
C ALA A 93 14.94 3.61 11.06
N GLU A 94 15.18 2.31 10.82
CA GLU A 94 14.89 1.67 9.53
C GLU A 94 13.39 1.69 9.19
N MET A 95 12.50 1.43 10.16
CA MET A 95 11.05 1.47 9.94
C MET A 95 10.55 2.90 9.66
N VAL A 96 11.03 3.89 10.41
CA VAL A 96 10.72 5.31 10.20
C VAL A 96 11.22 5.78 8.85
N GLU A 97 12.44 5.40 8.47
CA GLU A 97 13.02 5.75 7.18
C GLU A 97 12.21 5.15 6.02
N ASN A 98 11.76 3.89 6.16
CA ASN A 98 10.88 3.26 5.18
C ASN A 98 9.53 4.00 5.03
N LEU A 99 8.94 4.45 6.14
CA LEU A 99 7.73 5.26 6.11
C LEU A 99 7.96 6.64 5.49
N ARG A 100 9.10 7.28 5.80
CA ARG A 100 9.48 8.61 5.29
C ARG A 100 9.56 8.63 3.77
N HIS A 101 10.02 7.54 3.14
CA HIS A 101 10.03 7.43 1.68
C HIS A 101 8.62 7.49 1.09
N VAL A 102 7.67 6.77 1.70
CA VAL A 102 6.26 6.79 1.28
C VAL A 102 5.65 8.17 1.52
N ALA A 103 5.88 8.76 2.70
CA ALA A 103 5.37 10.08 3.05
C ALA A 103 5.86 11.18 2.08
N LYS A 104 7.14 11.15 1.67
CA LYS A 104 7.67 12.10 0.68
C LYS A 104 6.98 11.98 -0.68
N PHE A 105 6.67 10.76 -1.12
CA PHE A 105 5.89 10.59 -2.35
C PHE A 105 4.48 11.15 -2.19
N VAL A 106 3.82 10.85 -1.06
CA VAL A 106 2.47 11.34 -0.78
C VAL A 106 2.41 12.86 -0.69
N SER A 107 3.40 13.52 -0.08
CA SER A 107 3.53 14.99 -0.13
C SER A 107 3.48 15.50 -1.58
N ARG A 108 4.26 14.89 -2.49
CA ARG A 108 4.32 15.33 -3.89
C ARG A 108 2.98 15.17 -4.61
N ILE A 109 2.32 14.02 -4.48
CA ILE A 109 1.03 13.80 -5.14
C ILE A 109 -0.13 14.55 -4.49
N SER A 110 -0.03 14.85 -3.19
CA SER A 110 -1.08 15.56 -2.44
C SER A 110 -1.33 16.97 -2.98
N LYS A 111 -0.31 17.60 -3.58
CA LYS A 111 -0.40 18.90 -4.26
C LYS A 111 -1.40 18.88 -5.43
N ARG A 112 -1.71 17.71 -5.98
CA ARG A 112 -2.69 17.49 -7.07
C ARG A 112 -4.11 17.19 -6.57
N CYS A 113 -4.32 17.11 -5.25
CA CYS A 113 -5.65 16.91 -4.69
C CYS A 113 -6.53 18.16 -4.86
N GLU A 114 -7.84 18.01 -4.82
CA GLU A 114 -8.81 19.10 -4.71
C GLU A 114 -9.07 19.48 -3.25
N ASP A 115 -9.00 18.50 -2.34
CA ASP A 115 -9.18 18.71 -0.89
C ASP A 115 -7.99 19.47 -0.26
N LEU A 116 -8.28 20.58 0.42
CA LEU A 116 -7.30 21.44 1.07
C LEU A 116 -6.55 20.74 2.21
N ASN A 117 -7.22 19.89 2.98
CA ASN A 117 -6.59 19.15 4.07
C ASN A 117 -5.56 18.17 3.49
N LEU A 118 -5.91 17.49 2.40
CA LEU A 118 -4.98 16.59 1.71
C LEU A 118 -3.79 17.35 1.13
N ARG A 119 -3.99 18.53 0.52
CA ARG A 119 -2.86 19.38 0.05
C ARG A 119 -1.91 19.78 1.17
N SER A 120 -2.41 19.91 2.39
CA SER A 120 -1.60 20.22 3.57
C SER A 120 -0.95 18.99 4.24
N PHE A 121 -0.99 17.82 3.60
CA PHE A 121 -0.46 16.55 4.13
C PHE A 121 0.94 16.68 4.71
N GLU A 122 1.88 17.32 4.02
CA GLU A 122 3.28 17.43 4.47
C GLU A 122 3.38 18.13 5.83
N ARG A 123 2.74 19.29 5.97
CA ARG A 123 2.68 20.05 7.21
C ARG A 123 2.04 19.24 8.34
N LEU A 124 0.90 18.60 8.06
CA LEU A 124 0.17 17.80 9.04
C LEU A 124 0.96 16.56 9.47
N PHE A 125 1.68 15.93 8.54
CA PHE A 125 2.53 14.78 8.82
C PHE A 125 3.69 15.18 9.73
N ASP A 126 4.36 16.29 9.45
CA ASP A 126 5.46 16.78 10.28
C ASP A 126 4.97 17.19 11.68
N GLU A 127 3.81 17.85 11.77
CA GLU A 127 3.17 18.20 13.05
C GLU A 127 2.85 16.94 13.87
N PHE A 128 2.24 15.94 13.25
CA PHE A 128 1.93 14.65 13.89
C PHE A 128 3.20 13.86 14.26
N ALA A 129 4.23 13.91 13.42
CA ALA A 129 5.51 13.26 13.67
C ALA A 129 6.22 13.86 14.90
N ASN A 130 6.13 15.17 15.10
CA ASN A 130 6.78 15.84 16.21
C ASN A 130 5.94 15.85 17.50
N SER A 131 4.65 16.16 17.41
CA SER A 131 3.78 16.37 18.58
C SER A 131 2.88 15.17 18.91
N GLY A 132 2.59 14.30 17.94
CA GLY A 132 1.57 13.26 18.06
C GLY A 132 0.13 13.78 17.96
N TYR A 133 -0.06 15.08 17.73
CA TYR A 133 -1.38 15.69 17.58
C TYR A 133 -1.98 15.36 16.20
N ASP A 134 -3.17 14.75 16.20
CA ASP A 134 -3.92 14.38 14.98
C ASP A 134 -5.29 15.11 14.96
N PRO A 135 -5.32 16.39 14.54
CA PRO A 135 -6.56 17.18 14.56
C PRO A 135 -7.63 16.65 13.59
N HIS A 136 -7.22 15.86 12.59
CA HIS A 136 -8.10 15.38 11.53
C HIS A 136 -8.55 13.93 11.74
N GLY A 137 -8.12 13.25 12.81
CA GLY A 137 -8.46 11.85 13.08
C GLY A 137 -8.08 10.93 11.92
N TRP A 138 -6.89 11.11 11.36
CA TRP A 138 -6.38 10.27 10.27
C TRP A 138 -5.83 8.93 10.76
N VAL A 139 -5.44 8.83 12.04
CA VAL A 139 -5.10 7.56 12.67
C VAL A 139 -6.35 6.69 12.75
N LEU A 140 -6.26 5.49 12.20
CA LEU A 140 -7.36 4.53 12.13
C LEU A 140 -7.37 3.59 13.32
N GLY A 141 -8.56 3.16 13.74
CA GLY A 141 -8.72 2.06 14.68
C GLY A 141 -8.38 0.70 14.04
N TRP A 142 -8.02 -0.30 14.83
CA TRP A 142 -7.57 -1.62 14.33
C TRP A 142 -8.51 -2.25 13.28
N LYS A 143 -9.83 -2.25 13.54
CA LYS A 143 -10.84 -2.80 12.62
C LYS A 143 -10.90 -2.03 11.30
N GLU A 144 -10.72 -0.70 11.36
CA GLU A 144 -10.71 0.16 10.18
C GLU A 144 -9.42 -0.04 9.36
N VAL A 145 -8.29 -0.24 10.03
CA VAL A 145 -7.01 -0.56 9.37
C VAL A 145 -7.13 -1.85 8.60
N GLU A 146 -7.72 -2.91 9.16
CA GLU A 146 -7.89 -4.18 8.46
C GLU A 146 -8.73 -4.01 7.19
N GLY A 147 -9.86 -3.31 7.28
CA GLY A 147 -10.71 -3.02 6.13
C GLY A 147 -10.00 -2.16 5.07
N LYS A 148 -9.22 -1.17 5.51
CA LYS A 148 -8.42 -0.31 4.63
C LYS A 148 -7.31 -1.11 3.94
N ASN A 149 -6.63 -1.99 4.65
CA ASN A 149 -5.57 -2.85 4.13
C ASN A 149 -6.12 -3.81 3.09
N LYS A 150 -7.26 -4.48 3.35
CA LYS A 150 -7.95 -5.31 2.35
C LYS A 150 -8.32 -4.52 1.10
N LYS A 151 -8.72 -3.25 1.24
CA LYS A 151 -9.02 -2.39 0.09
C LYS A 151 -7.76 -2.00 -0.69
N MET A 152 -6.68 -1.64 -0.01
CA MET A 152 -5.38 -1.36 -0.65
C MET A 152 -4.87 -2.60 -1.40
N ASP A 153 -4.93 -3.77 -0.77
CA ASP A 153 -4.51 -5.04 -1.36
C ASP A 153 -5.26 -5.34 -2.67
N ARG A 154 -6.59 -5.22 -2.67
CA ARG A 154 -7.40 -5.35 -3.91
C ARG A 154 -6.97 -4.38 -5.01
N TYR A 155 -6.63 -3.15 -4.66
CA TYR A 155 -6.12 -2.17 -5.63
C TYR A 155 -4.74 -2.57 -6.16
N VAL A 156 -3.85 -3.06 -5.30
CA VAL A 156 -2.54 -3.59 -5.70
C VAL A 156 -2.74 -4.73 -6.71
N THR A 157 -3.54 -5.74 -6.37
CA THR A 157 -3.81 -6.88 -7.27
C THR A 157 -4.43 -6.45 -8.59
N THR A 158 -5.48 -5.63 -8.56
CA THR A 158 -6.16 -5.19 -9.79
C THR A 158 -5.24 -4.34 -10.67
N THR A 159 -4.37 -3.53 -10.07
CA THR A 159 -3.41 -2.69 -10.81
C THR A 159 -2.23 -3.50 -11.36
N ALA A 160 -1.81 -4.56 -10.66
CA ALA A 160 -0.83 -5.52 -11.18
C ALA A 160 -1.38 -6.30 -12.38
N ASN A 161 -2.64 -6.76 -12.30
CA ASN A 161 -3.31 -7.40 -13.42
C ASN A 161 -3.41 -6.42 -14.62
N LEU A 162 -3.80 -5.16 -14.38
CA LEU A 162 -3.81 -4.15 -15.43
C LEU A 162 -2.45 -4.03 -16.15
N TYR A 163 -1.34 -4.04 -15.39
CA TYR A 163 -0.01 -3.97 -15.99
C TYR A 163 0.25 -5.16 -16.91
N ARG A 164 -0.03 -6.38 -16.44
CA ARG A 164 0.13 -7.61 -17.21
C ARG A 164 -0.73 -7.61 -18.47
N GLU A 165 -2.02 -7.30 -18.36
CA GLU A 165 -2.93 -7.32 -19.51
C GLU A 165 -2.58 -6.23 -20.55
N MET A 166 -2.01 -5.10 -20.11
CA MET A 166 -1.49 -4.06 -21.01
C MET A 166 -0.21 -4.50 -21.74
N ASP A 167 0.67 -5.24 -21.08
CA ASP A 167 1.87 -5.81 -21.69
C ASP A 167 1.51 -6.90 -22.71
N GLU A 168 0.58 -7.80 -22.36
CA GLU A 168 0.06 -8.82 -23.27
C GLU A 168 -0.61 -8.20 -24.51
N LEU A 169 -1.37 -7.11 -24.34
CA LEU A 169 -1.92 -6.35 -25.46
C LEU A 169 -0.82 -5.82 -26.38
N SER A 170 0.25 -5.24 -25.81
CA SER A 170 1.40 -4.73 -26.57
C SER A 170 2.09 -5.84 -27.36
N ILE A 171 2.27 -7.01 -26.74
CA ILE A 171 2.85 -8.20 -27.37
C ILE A 171 1.98 -8.66 -28.55
N MET A 172 0.67 -8.76 -28.37
CA MET A 172 -0.26 -9.17 -29.42
C MET A 172 -0.28 -8.18 -30.59
N GLU A 173 -0.35 -6.88 -30.32
CA GLU A 173 -0.30 -5.84 -31.35
C GLU A 173 1.02 -5.86 -32.13
N ASN A 174 2.13 -6.12 -31.45
CA ASN A 174 3.42 -6.30 -32.11
C ASN A 174 3.48 -7.59 -32.94
N GLY A 175 2.86 -8.67 -32.44
CA GLY A 175 2.70 -9.93 -33.17
C GLY A 175 1.91 -9.75 -34.46
N LEU A 176 0.81 -8.99 -34.42
CA LEU A 176 0.02 -8.65 -35.60
C LEU A 176 0.84 -7.84 -36.61
N ARG A 177 1.59 -6.82 -36.17
CA ARG A 177 2.47 -6.03 -37.04
C ARG A 177 3.51 -6.90 -37.76
N LYS A 178 4.12 -7.85 -37.05
CA LYS A 178 5.09 -8.81 -37.62
C LYS A 178 4.43 -9.77 -38.61
N LEU A 179 3.24 -10.27 -38.28
CA LEU A 179 2.49 -11.15 -39.17
C LEU A 179 2.10 -10.43 -40.47
N LEU A 180 1.69 -9.17 -40.41
CA LEU A 180 1.38 -8.41 -41.63
C LEU A 180 2.62 -8.26 -42.55
N GLN A 181 3.81 -8.11 -41.97
CA GLN A 181 5.09 -7.96 -42.67
C GLN A 181 5.71 -9.29 -43.14
N SER A 182 5.20 -10.45 -42.73
CA SER A 182 5.77 -11.75 -43.13
C SER A 182 5.48 -12.06 -44.61
N THR A 183 6.48 -12.58 -45.32
CA THR A 183 6.32 -13.18 -46.66
C THR A 183 5.91 -14.64 -46.51
N ASP A 184 4.73 -14.91 -45.94
CA ASP A 184 4.19 -16.27 -45.90
C ASP A 184 3.67 -16.68 -47.29
N HIS A 185 4.00 -17.91 -47.71
CA HIS A 185 3.67 -18.43 -49.04
C HIS A 185 2.20 -18.86 -49.18
N ASP A 186 1.45 -18.97 -48.08
CA ASP A 186 0.02 -19.34 -48.07
C ASP A 186 -0.83 -18.16 -47.59
N ALA A 187 -1.38 -17.41 -48.54
CA ALA A 187 -2.14 -16.18 -48.30
C ALA A 187 -3.43 -16.42 -47.51
N SER A 188 -4.11 -17.56 -47.73
CA SER A 188 -5.39 -17.89 -47.07
C SER A 188 -5.18 -18.18 -45.59
N ILE A 189 -4.16 -18.98 -45.25
CA ILE A 189 -3.81 -19.27 -43.85
C ILE A 189 -3.37 -17.99 -43.12
N LYS A 190 -2.61 -17.12 -43.80
CA LYS A 190 -2.18 -15.84 -43.25
C LYS A 190 -3.37 -14.93 -42.94
N GLU A 191 -4.31 -14.81 -43.87
CA GLU A 191 -5.53 -14.01 -43.70
C GLU A 191 -6.36 -14.48 -42.50
N GLN A 192 -6.58 -15.79 -42.35
CA GLN A 192 -7.30 -16.34 -41.20
C GLN A 192 -6.60 -16.01 -39.87
N LYS A 193 -5.27 -16.19 -39.80
CA LYS A 193 -4.48 -15.87 -38.59
C LYS A 193 -4.55 -14.39 -38.23
N VAL A 194 -4.61 -13.50 -39.22
CA VAL A 194 -4.77 -12.05 -39.00
C VAL A 194 -6.14 -11.77 -38.36
N ILE A 195 -7.22 -12.30 -38.93
CA ILE A 195 -8.59 -12.11 -38.41
C ILE A 195 -8.69 -12.62 -36.96
N ASP A 196 -8.16 -13.81 -36.68
CA ASP A 196 -8.18 -14.41 -35.35
C ASP A 196 -7.40 -13.56 -34.33
N LEU A 197 -6.24 -13.02 -34.71
CA LEU A 197 -5.43 -12.15 -33.85
C LEU A 197 -6.10 -10.78 -33.62
N GLU A 198 -6.72 -10.20 -34.64
CA GLU A 198 -7.47 -8.95 -34.50
C GLU A 198 -8.63 -9.10 -33.52
N GLN A 199 -9.37 -10.21 -33.60
CA GLN A 199 -10.43 -10.53 -32.66
C GLN A 199 -9.89 -10.67 -31.23
N LYS A 200 -8.75 -11.34 -31.03
CA LYS A 200 -8.11 -11.44 -29.70
C LYS A 200 -7.68 -10.08 -29.15
N ILE A 201 -7.07 -9.23 -29.99
CA ILE A 201 -6.68 -7.87 -29.62
C ILE A 201 -7.90 -7.04 -29.21
N PHE A 202 -9.02 -7.19 -29.92
CA PHE A 202 -10.27 -6.51 -29.56
C PHE A 202 -10.75 -6.89 -28.16
N TRP A 203 -10.79 -8.18 -27.83
CA TRP A 203 -11.17 -8.65 -26.49
C TRP A 203 -10.19 -8.18 -25.42
N GLN A 204 -8.89 -8.25 -25.69
CA GLN A 204 -7.86 -7.78 -24.77
C GLN A 204 -7.99 -6.28 -24.46
N ARG A 205 -8.32 -5.47 -25.47
CA ARG A 205 -8.57 -4.03 -25.27
C ARG A 205 -9.77 -3.77 -24.35
N GLN A 206 -10.81 -4.61 -24.42
CA GLN A 206 -11.93 -4.51 -23.48
C GLN A 206 -11.52 -4.89 -22.06
N GLU A 207 -10.71 -5.93 -21.89
CA GLU A 207 -10.21 -6.32 -20.56
C GLU A 207 -9.34 -5.22 -19.94
N VAL A 208 -8.40 -4.65 -20.71
CA VAL A 208 -7.59 -3.50 -20.27
C VAL A 208 -8.47 -2.32 -19.86
N LYS A 209 -9.54 -2.03 -20.63
CA LYS A 209 -10.47 -0.95 -20.30
C LYS A 209 -11.19 -1.24 -18.98
N TYR A 210 -11.70 -2.44 -18.80
CA TYR A 210 -12.36 -2.89 -17.58
C TYR A 210 -11.43 -2.81 -16.36
N LEU A 211 -10.18 -3.26 -16.49
CA LEU A 211 -9.19 -3.17 -15.43
C LEU A 211 -8.79 -1.73 -15.10
N LYS A 212 -8.73 -0.82 -16.08
CA LYS A 212 -8.51 0.62 -15.83
C LYS A 212 -9.61 1.22 -14.95
N ASP A 213 -10.86 0.84 -15.17
CA ASP A 213 -12.01 1.32 -14.39
C ASP A 213 -12.01 0.79 -12.95
N ARG A 214 -11.51 -0.42 -12.73
CA ARG A 214 -11.48 -1.03 -11.39
C ARG A 214 -10.22 -0.68 -10.59
N SER A 215 -9.07 -0.57 -11.25
CA SER A 215 -7.75 -0.29 -10.65
C SER A 215 -7.60 1.14 -10.12
N LEU A 216 -6.37 1.48 -9.72
CA LEU A 216 -5.98 2.84 -9.35
C LEU A 216 -5.96 3.82 -10.53
N TRP A 217 -5.91 3.33 -11.77
CA TRP A 217 -5.76 4.17 -12.98
C TRP A 217 -6.86 5.24 -13.08
N ASN A 218 -8.11 4.86 -12.84
CA ASN A 218 -9.26 5.77 -12.89
C ASN A 218 -9.68 6.32 -11.50
N ARG A 219 -8.83 6.22 -10.49
CA ARG A 219 -9.09 6.86 -9.17
C ARG A 219 -8.61 8.31 -9.17
N SER A 220 -9.28 9.13 -8.37
CA SER A 220 -8.88 10.53 -8.16
C SER A 220 -7.69 10.64 -7.21
N PHE A 221 -6.90 11.71 -7.32
CA PHE A 221 -5.82 12.00 -6.38
C PHE A 221 -6.32 12.10 -4.94
N ASP A 222 -7.51 12.67 -4.70
CA ASP A 222 -8.09 12.77 -3.36
C ASP A 222 -8.30 11.39 -2.74
N THR A 223 -8.94 10.47 -3.49
CA THR A 223 -9.26 9.13 -2.99
C THR A 223 -8.00 8.38 -2.61
N VAL A 224 -6.99 8.43 -3.47
CA VAL A 224 -5.73 7.71 -3.27
C VAL A 224 -4.91 8.33 -2.14
N THR A 225 -4.72 9.66 -2.16
CA THR A 225 -3.97 10.38 -1.14
C THR A 225 -4.61 10.21 0.24
N SER A 226 -5.95 10.27 0.32
CA SER A 226 -6.69 10.05 1.57
C SER A 226 -6.55 8.63 2.12
N MET A 227 -6.39 7.61 1.25
CA MET A 227 -6.08 6.25 1.69
C MET A 227 -4.64 6.14 2.19
N LEU A 228 -3.67 6.67 1.45
CA LEU A 228 -2.26 6.61 1.82
C LEU A 228 -1.97 7.42 3.08
N ALA A 229 -2.52 8.62 3.21
CA ALA A 229 -2.32 9.49 4.37
C ALA A 229 -2.75 8.82 5.67
N ARG A 230 -3.97 8.24 5.70
CA ARG A 230 -4.45 7.50 6.87
C ARG A 230 -3.58 6.29 7.21
N SER A 231 -3.15 5.53 6.21
CA SER A 231 -2.22 4.41 6.42
C SER A 231 -0.88 4.89 6.96
N ILE A 232 -0.32 5.99 6.45
CA ILE A 232 0.94 6.56 6.91
C ILE A 232 0.85 7.01 8.37
N PHE A 233 -0.20 7.76 8.73
CA PHE A 233 -0.41 8.24 10.10
C PHE A 233 -0.56 7.07 11.06
N THR A 234 -1.35 6.07 10.68
CA THR A 234 -1.57 4.87 11.51
C THR A 234 -0.29 4.05 11.68
N VAL A 235 0.51 3.89 10.62
CA VAL A 235 1.81 3.22 10.70
C VAL A 235 2.77 4.00 11.59
N LEU A 236 2.84 5.33 11.48
CA LEU A 236 3.69 6.14 12.35
C LEU A 236 3.26 6.05 13.82
N ALA A 237 1.96 6.12 14.09
CA ALA A 237 1.41 5.92 15.43
C ALA A 237 1.81 4.55 16.00
N ARG A 238 1.74 3.50 15.17
CA ARG A 238 2.14 2.15 15.55
C ARG A 238 3.63 2.04 15.81
N ILE A 239 4.49 2.66 14.99
CA ILE A 239 5.94 2.74 15.23
C ILE A 239 6.20 3.39 16.59
N LYS A 240 5.59 4.56 16.84
CA LYS A 240 5.74 5.27 18.12
C LYS A 240 5.34 4.40 19.31
N LEU A 241 4.23 3.68 19.20
CA LEU A 241 3.74 2.76 20.23
C LEU A 241 4.68 1.56 20.47
N VAL A 242 5.12 0.90 19.39
CA VAL A 242 5.94 -0.32 19.47
C VAL A 242 7.33 -0.06 20.04
N PHE A 243 7.91 1.08 19.71
CA PHE A 243 9.27 1.47 20.10
C PHE A 243 9.31 2.42 21.30
N GLY A 244 8.17 2.79 21.88
CA GLY A 244 8.10 3.63 23.08
C GLY A 244 8.52 5.09 22.84
N ILE A 245 8.28 5.61 21.64
CA ILE A 245 8.68 6.96 21.23
C ILE A 245 7.53 7.93 21.49
N GLY A 246 7.69 8.74 22.55
CA GLY A 246 6.79 9.85 22.88
C GLY A 246 6.03 9.66 24.20
N HIS A 247 6.00 10.70 25.03
CA HIS A 247 5.13 10.79 26.21
C HIS A 247 3.78 11.37 25.75
N GLY A 248 2.65 10.67 25.98
CA GLY A 248 1.32 11.27 25.83
C GLY A 248 0.28 10.56 24.95
N TYR A 249 0.45 9.30 24.56
CA TYR A 249 -0.68 8.55 23.95
C TYR A 249 -1.59 7.95 25.02
N PRO A 250 -2.93 8.11 24.94
CA PRO A 250 -3.83 7.30 25.74
C PRO A 250 -3.70 5.83 25.31
N ALA A 251 -3.67 4.93 26.28
CA ALA A 251 -3.47 3.49 26.14
C ALA A 251 -4.65 2.75 25.45
N SER A 252 -5.23 3.30 24.38
CA SER A 252 -6.45 2.76 23.74
C SER A 252 -6.23 2.21 22.33
N LEU A 253 -5.02 1.78 21.98
CA LEU A 253 -4.85 0.74 20.97
C LEU A 253 -4.79 -0.59 21.72
N PRO A 254 -5.83 -1.45 21.65
CA PRO A 254 -5.83 -2.70 22.38
C PRO A 254 -4.62 -3.51 21.98
N ARG A 255 -3.71 -3.69 22.93
CA ARG A 255 -2.69 -4.73 22.89
C ARG A 255 -3.43 -6.03 22.67
N SER A 256 -3.02 -6.79 21.66
CA SER A 256 -3.53 -8.15 21.44
C SER A 256 -3.29 -8.94 22.73
N LEU A 257 -4.31 -9.09 23.58
CA LEU A 257 -4.20 -9.83 24.83
C LEU A 257 -4.17 -11.32 24.48
N SER A 258 -2.96 -11.86 24.40
CA SER A 258 -2.71 -13.28 24.63
C SER A 258 -1.67 -13.40 25.74
N ALA A 259 -2.04 -14.20 26.75
CA ALA A 259 -1.27 -14.68 27.91
C ALA A 259 -1.32 -13.84 29.21
N SER A 260 -2.25 -14.30 30.08
CA SER A 260 -2.06 -14.63 31.50
C SER A 260 -1.93 -13.52 32.56
N ALA A 261 -2.90 -13.50 33.49
CA ALA A 261 -2.70 -13.96 34.88
C ALA A 261 -4.01 -13.79 35.70
N THR A 262 -4.72 -14.89 35.96
CA THR A 262 -5.66 -14.96 37.09
C THR A 262 -4.87 -15.39 38.30
N VAL A 263 -4.53 -14.45 39.19
CA VAL A 263 -4.11 -14.76 40.56
C VAL A 263 -5.10 -14.07 41.47
N HIS A 264 -5.96 -14.85 42.10
CA HIS A 264 -6.80 -14.39 43.20
C HIS A 264 -5.93 -14.19 44.45
N PRO A 265 -6.08 -13.10 45.21
CA PRO A 265 -5.76 -13.10 46.62
C PRO A 265 -7.03 -13.40 47.42
N SER A 266 -7.03 -14.51 48.15
CA SER A 266 -8.00 -14.80 49.21
C SER A 266 -7.53 -14.19 50.53
N GLU A 267 -8.51 -13.70 51.28
CA GLU A 267 -8.57 -13.02 52.59
C GLU A 267 -7.80 -13.78 53.70
N ASN A 268 -7.36 -13.25 54.86
CA ASN A 268 -7.87 -12.19 55.75
C ASN A 268 -6.80 -11.86 56.88
N PRO A 269 -7.07 -11.18 58.02
CA PRO A 269 -6.68 -9.80 58.32
C PRO A 269 -5.75 -9.60 59.55
N SER A 270 -5.04 -8.47 59.64
CA SER A 270 -4.79 -7.77 60.92
C SER A 270 -4.08 -6.41 60.75
N SER A 271 -4.52 -5.46 61.59
CA SER A 271 -4.01 -4.08 61.79
C SER A 271 -4.43 -3.01 60.77
N CYS A 272 -5.61 -2.47 61.05
CA CYS A 272 -6.02 -1.13 60.70
C CYS A 272 -5.18 -0.10 61.45
N ASN A 273 -4.66 0.91 60.74
CA ASN A 273 -4.36 2.24 61.27
C ASN A 273 -4.48 3.27 60.14
N PHE A 274 -5.65 3.89 60.07
CA PHE A 274 -5.87 5.14 59.33
C PHE A 274 -5.28 6.29 60.13
N VAL A 275 -4.38 7.08 59.52
CA VAL A 275 -4.16 8.48 59.91
C VAL A 275 -3.98 9.30 58.63
N SER A 276 -4.97 10.14 58.34
CA SER A 276 -4.88 11.21 57.35
C SER A 276 -4.40 12.49 58.04
N GLY A 277 -3.43 13.19 57.45
CA GLY A 277 -2.95 14.51 57.85
C GLY A 277 -2.25 15.24 56.68
N PRO A 278 -2.23 16.58 56.64
CA PRO A 278 -2.36 17.33 55.38
C PRO A 278 -1.07 17.88 54.75
N LEU A 279 -1.19 18.14 53.44
CA LEU A 279 -0.46 19.03 52.51
C LEU A 279 0.79 19.79 53.02
N LYS A 280 1.93 19.53 52.37
CA LYS A 280 3.02 20.50 52.14
C LYS A 280 3.55 20.37 50.71
N SER A 281 3.40 21.43 49.93
CA SER A 281 4.15 21.68 48.69
C SER A 281 5.61 22.01 49.00
N PRO A 282 6.53 21.69 48.09
CA PRO A 282 7.60 22.64 47.79
C PRO A 282 7.72 22.93 46.28
N ARG A 283 7.64 24.24 46.02
CA ARG A 283 8.44 25.06 45.09
C ARG A 283 8.88 24.47 43.74
N LEU A 284 8.35 25.13 42.71
CA LEU A 284 8.94 25.35 41.39
C LEU A 284 10.47 25.44 41.42
N GLU A 285 11.11 24.49 40.76
CA GLU A 285 12.34 24.79 40.02
C GLU A 285 12.02 24.74 38.53
N GLU A 286 12.21 25.89 37.87
CA GLU A 286 12.26 26.00 36.41
C GLU A 286 13.40 25.13 35.87
N LYS A 287 13.05 23.93 35.39
CA LYS A 287 13.95 23.16 34.54
C LYS A 287 13.61 23.48 33.09
N LYS A 288 14.50 24.22 32.43
CA LYS A 288 14.43 24.55 31.00
C LYS A 288 14.20 23.29 30.17
N ASP A 289 12.97 23.13 29.68
CA ASP A 289 12.63 22.13 28.68
C ASP A 289 13.47 22.37 27.43
N HIS A 290 14.51 21.55 27.26
CA HIS A 290 15.18 21.43 25.97
C HIS A 290 14.22 20.67 25.06
N HIS A 291 13.41 21.43 24.33
CA HIS A 291 12.59 20.93 23.22
C HIS A 291 13.49 20.14 22.25
N ALA A 292 13.37 18.81 22.31
CA ALA A 292 14.04 17.89 21.41
C ALA A 292 13.39 17.95 20.02
N HIS A 293 13.78 18.95 19.22
CA HIS A 293 13.44 19.10 17.79
C HIS A 293 14.19 18.10 16.88
N TYR A 294 14.10 16.79 17.15
CA TYR A 294 14.98 15.81 16.48
C TYR A 294 14.26 14.73 15.65
N PHE A 295 12.93 14.73 15.54
CA PHE A 295 12.27 13.59 14.89
C PHE A 295 12.51 13.50 13.36
N LEU A 296 12.79 14.64 12.68
CA LEU A 296 12.96 14.69 11.22
C LEU A 296 14.08 15.63 10.73
N ARG A 297 15.20 15.78 11.48
CA ARG A 297 16.39 16.49 10.95
C ARG A 297 17.45 15.51 10.44
N PRO A 298 18.14 15.75 9.31
CA PRO A 298 19.04 14.78 8.67
C PRO A 298 20.40 14.54 9.37
N GLU A 299 20.61 14.98 10.61
CA GLU A 299 21.95 15.02 11.22
C GLU A 299 22.25 13.87 12.20
N PHE A 300 21.70 12.68 11.95
CA PHE A 300 22.37 11.47 12.44
C PHE A 300 23.37 11.01 11.39
N GLN A 301 24.59 11.54 11.51
CA GLN A 301 25.76 10.91 10.91
C GLN A 301 25.94 9.56 11.60
N ALA A 302 25.27 8.53 11.09
CA ALA A 302 25.56 7.16 11.46
C ALA A 302 27.06 6.94 11.19
N PRO A 303 27.83 6.34 12.13
CA PRO A 303 29.17 5.89 11.81
C PRO A 303 29.04 4.98 10.59
N LYS A 304 29.91 5.19 9.58
CA LYS A 304 29.91 4.41 8.34
C LYS A 304 30.11 2.94 8.70
N ALA A 305 29.00 2.21 8.87
CA ALA A 305 29.01 0.79 9.08
C ALA A 305 29.31 0.13 7.73
N THR A 306 30.55 -0.32 7.58
CA THR A 306 30.99 -1.22 6.52
C THR A 306 30.35 -2.59 6.72
N SER A 307 29.06 -2.73 6.42
CA SER A 307 28.47 -4.05 6.21
C SER A 307 27.19 -3.95 5.38
N ASN A 308 27.35 -4.08 4.07
CA ASN A 308 26.26 -4.24 3.10
C ASN A 308 25.46 -5.55 3.30
N HIS A 309 25.81 -6.37 4.29
CA HIS A 309 25.28 -7.72 4.46
C HIS A 309 23.95 -7.76 5.25
N LEU A 310 23.77 -6.91 6.28
CA LEU A 310 22.51 -6.87 7.04
C LEU A 310 21.35 -6.20 6.27
N ARG A 311 21.66 -5.15 5.49
CA ARG A 311 20.67 -4.46 4.65
C ARG A 311 20.07 -5.39 3.58
N ARG A 312 20.86 -6.36 3.10
CA ARG A 312 20.40 -7.40 2.16
C ARG A 312 19.58 -8.49 2.84
N HIS A 313 19.92 -8.92 4.05
CA HIS A 313 19.19 -10.00 4.72
C HIS A 313 17.75 -9.61 5.12
N CYS A 314 17.53 -8.37 5.56
CA CYS A 314 16.17 -7.88 5.87
C CYS A 314 15.32 -7.68 4.61
N SER A 315 15.92 -7.16 3.52
CA SER A 315 15.24 -6.97 2.24
C SER A 315 14.98 -8.30 1.49
N SER A 316 15.87 -9.28 1.64
CA SER A 316 15.74 -10.61 1.00
C SER A 316 14.62 -11.45 1.60
N LEU A 317 14.32 -11.29 2.90
CA LEU A 317 13.14 -11.90 3.51
C LEU A 317 11.85 -11.32 2.92
N THR A 318 11.83 -10.04 2.58
CA THR A 318 10.66 -9.38 1.95
C THR A 318 10.46 -9.83 0.50
N LEU A 319 11.55 -10.08 -0.26
CA LEU A 319 11.46 -10.52 -1.66
C LEU A 319 11.09 -12.01 -1.79
N CYS A 320 11.64 -12.90 -0.96
CA CYS A 320 11.31 -14.33 -0.99
C CYS A 320 9.86 -14.64 -0.57
N GLN A 321 9.20 -13.75 0.17
CA GLN A 321 7.80 -13.92 0.57
C GLN A 321 6.78 -13.50 -0.50
N LEU A 322 7.17 -12.65 -1.47
CA LEU A 322 6.35 -12.41 -2.66
C LEU A 322 6.30 -13.66 -3.56
N ASP A 323 7.43 -14.36 -3.72
CA ASP A 323 7.52 -15.58 -4.54
C ASP A 323 6.80 -16.81 -3.92
N HIS A 324 6.62 -16.83 -2.59
CA HIS A 324 5.96 -17.94 -1.89
C HIS A 324 4.44 -17.76 -1.73
N SER A 325 3.92 -16.55 -1.87
CA SER A 325 2.48 -16.29 -1.74
C SER A 325 1.71 -16.63 -3.02
N ASP A 326 2.36 -16.62 -4.19
CA ASP A 326 1.76 -17.03 -5.47
C ASP A 326 1.77 -18.55 -5.73
N ARG A 327 2.40 -19.36 -4.84
CA ARG A 327 2.56 -20.81 -5.06
C ARG A 327 1.66 -21.70 -4.18
N LYS A 328 0.70 -21.12 -3.44
CA LYS A 328 -0.12 -21.87 -2.48
C LYS A 328 -1.57 -22.15 -2.87
N ASP A 329 -2.05 -21.69 -4.02
CA ASP A 329 -3.44 -21.93 -4.44
C ASP A 329 -3.63 -22.95 -5.59
N ASP A 330 -2.56 -23.54 -6.13
CA ASP A 330 -2.66 -24.64 -7.11
C ASP A 330 -2.34 -26.00 -6.47
N LYS A 331 -3.27 -26.52 -5.69
CA LYS A 331 -3.39 -27.98 -5.43
C LYS A 331 -4.76 -28.29 -4.87
N ILE A 332 -5.73 -28.56 -5.76
CA ILE A 332 -6.74 -29.63 -5.69
C ILE A 332 -7.41 -29.67 -7.07
N SER A 333 -6.95 -30.57 -7.95
CA SER A 333 -7.81 -31.45 -8.78
C SER A 333 -6.98 -32.27 -9.78
N SER A 334 -7.26 -33.57 -9.80
CA SER A 334 -7.03 -34.55 -10.89
C SER A 334 -5.68 -35.30 -10.98
N ILE A 335 -5.68 -36.46 -10.30
CA ILE A 335 -5.46 -37.82 -10.85
C ILE A 335 -4.92 -37.90 -12.30
N GLY A 336 -3.80 -38.62 -12.48
CA GLY A 336 -3.61 -39.54 -13.61
C GLY A 336 -2.36 -39.36 -14.48
N GLY A 337 -1.27 -40.08 -14.14
CA GLY A 337 -0.43 -40.80 -15.11
C GLY A 337 0.72 -40.06 -15.83
N GLY A 338 1.88 -40.74 -15.88
CA GLY A 338 2.86 -40.63 -16.98
C GLY A 338 4.03 -39.68 -16.75
N GLY A 339 5.20 -40.25 -16.45
CA GLY A 339 6.43 -39.49 -16.24
C GLY A 339 7.08 -38.97 -17.52
N CYS A 340 8.00 -38.03 -17.35
CA CYS A 340 9.20 -37.88 -18.18
C CYS A 340 10.20 -36.98 -17.45
N ALA A 341 11.42 -37.49 -17.30
CA ALA A 341 12.58 -36.79 -16.76
C ALA A 341 13.10 -35.74 -17.76
N GLY A 342 13.57 -34.59 -17.27
CA GLY A 342 14.19 -33.56 -18.10
C GLY A 342 14.97 -32.55 -17.27
N ARG A 343 16.30 -32.69 -17.27
CA ARG A 343 17.31 -31.82 -16.65
C ARG A 343 17.13 -30.34 -17.02
N CYS A 344 17.29 -29.44 -16.05
CA CYS A 344 17.63 -28.05 -16.30
C CYS A 344 19.01 -27.75 -15.68
N VAL A 345 20.00 -27.61 -16.57
CA VAL A 345 21.35 -27.13 -16.28
C VAL A 345 21.28 -25.60 -16.18
N TRP A 346 21.72 -25.04 -15.06
CA TRP A 346 21.93 -23.60 -14.92
C TRP A 346 23.37 -23.28 -15.33
N HIS A 347 23.52 -22.59 -16.46
CA HIS A 347 24.77 -21.93 -16.82
C HIS A 347 24.79 -20.55 -16.15
N ALA A 348 25.75 -20.34 -15.26
CA ALA A 348 26.12 -19.04 -14.75
C ALA A 348 27.02 -18.34 -15.77
N ALA A 349 26.79 -17.04 -16.01
CA ALA A 349 27.75 -16.20 -16.70
C ALA A 349 27.71 -14.77 -16.14
N GLY A 350 28.89 -14.31 -15.71
CA GLY A 350 29.37 -12.93 -15.79
C GLY A 350 28.94 -12.00 -14.67
#